data_AF-A0A1M5NS52-F1
#
_entry.id   AF-A0A1M5NS52-F1
#
_cell.length_a   1.000
_cell.length_b   1.000
_cell.length_c   1.000
_cell.angle_alpha   90.00
_cell.angle_beta   90.00
_cell.angle_gamma   90.00
#
_symmetry.space_group_name_H-M   'P 1'
#
loop_
_entity.id
_entity.type
_entity.pdbx_description
1 polymer ?
#
loop_
_entity_poly.entity_id
_entity_poly.type
_entity_poly.pdbx_seq_one_letter_code
_entity_poly.pdbx_strand_id
1 'polypeptide(L)'
;MYTNAPIPRPAGPPASSTPLRDSLQHARHGVDAGYVVLPRSLAESMPLPWQQQMAHLLAEFHQAFGHLPWPVYRVVPSRYERLVDLDEEQLAEVGCLVEIDGDGELVYRERSGQRIDNPEDKQVLVSCLDPIPRQQEAGHVPPASSPQRW
;
A
#
# COMPACT_ATOMS: atom_id res chain seq x y z
N MET A 1 19.39 51.77 -23.53
CA MET A 1 19.95 51.07 -22.36
C MET A 1 19.04 49.88 -22.07
N TYR A 2 19.48 48.65 -22.35
CA TYR A 2 18.70 47.45 -22.04
C TYR A 2 18.89 47.09 -20.57
N THR A 3 17.83 47.22 -19.77
CA THR A 3 17.82 46.79 -18.38
C THR A 3 17.82 45.27 -18.34
N ASN A 4 18.97 44.68 -17.99
CA ASN A 4 19.11 43.26 -17.76
C ASN A 4 18.47 42.91 -16.40
N ALA A 5 17.15 42.76 -16.37
CA ALA A 5 16.46 42.32 -15.16
C ALA A 5 16.74 40.81 -14.97
N PRO A 6 17.22 40.37 -13.79
CA PRO A 6 17.48 38.96 -13.54
C PRO A 6 16.19 38.14 -13.59
N ILE A 7 16.24 37.00 -14.27
CA ILE A 7 15.15 36.02 -14.36
C ILE A 7 14.75 35.62 -12.92
N PRO A 8 13.46 35.75 -12.54
CA PRO A 8 13.01 35.32 -11.22
C PRO A 8 13.23 33.81 -11.08
N ARG A 9 14.09 33.42 -10.15
CA ARG A 9 14.29 32.02 -9.79
C ARG A 9 13.04 31.54 -9.05
N PRO A 10 12.43 30.40 -9.42
CA PRO A 10 11.33 29.84 -8.65
C PRO A 10 11.79 29.61 -7.20
N ALA A 11 11.11 30.26 -6.26
CA ALA A 11 11.34 30.13 -4.83
C ALA A 11 10.70 28.82 -4.34
N GLY A 12 11.33 27.71 -4.64
CA GLY A 12 10.91 26.39 -4.18
C GLY A 12 12.14 25.48 -4.02
N PRO A 13 12.06 24.46 -3.14
CA PRO A 13 13.08 23.42 -3.12
C PRO A 13 13.23 22.82 -4.53
N PRO A 14 14.44 22.36 -4.90
CA PRO A 14 14.68 21.80 -6.23
C PRO A 14 13.66 20.70 -6.54
N ALA A 15 13.15 20.69 -7.77
CA ALA A 15 12.26 19.64 -8.22
C ALA A 15 12.95 18.28 -8.02
N SER A 16 12.29 17.37 -7.29
CA SER A 16 12.84 16.06 -6.99
C SER A 16 13.21 15.32 -8.28
N SER A 17 14.35 14.62 -8.26
CA SER A 17 14.74 13.70 -9.33
C SER A 17 13.98 12.37 -9.27
N THR A 18 13.21 12.12 -8.20
CA THR A 18 12.40 10.93 -8.00
C THR A 18 10.98 11.26 -7.51
N PRO A 19 10.20 12.07 -8.25
CA PRO A 19 8.93 12.62 -7.76
C PRO A 19 7.90 11.54 -7.38
N LEU A 20 7.86 10.42 -8.11
CA LEU A 20 6.98 9.30 -7.80
C LEU A 20 7.37 8.61 -6.48
N ARG A 21 8.68 8.36 -6.26
CA ARG A 21 9.19 7.76 -5.02
C ARG A 21 8.81 8.61 -3.81
N ASP A 22 9.03 9.91 -3.91
CA ASP A 22 8.77 10.84 -2.82
C ASP A 22 7.28 10.90 -2.49
N SER A 23 6.41 10.86 -3.51
CA SER A 23 4.96 10.79 -3.31
C SER A 23 4.52 9.50 -2.60
N LEU A 24 5.11 8.36 -2.97
CA LEU A 24 4.76 7.05 -2.40
C LEU A 24 5.29 6.87 -0.97
N GLN A 25 6.45 7.45 -0.64
CA GLN A 25 6.99 7.44 0.72
C GLN A 25 6.06 8.11 1.75
N HIS A 26 5.27 9.08 1.32
CA HIS A 26 4.30 9.79 2.18
C HIS A 26 2.88 9.25 2.05
N ALA A 27 2.63 8.28 1.15
CA ALA A 27 1.32 7.72 0.92
C ALA A 27 0.91 6.83 2.09
N ARG A 28 -0.33 7.01 2.56
CA ARG A 28 -0.90 6.23 3.68
C ARG A 28 -1.77 5.06 3.25
N HIS A 29 -2.15 4.99 1.97
CA HIS A 29 -3.15 4.05 1.47
C HIS A 29 -2.60 3.24 0.31
N GLY A 30 -2.73 1.91 0.41
CA GLY A 30 -2.42 1.00 -0.68
C GLY A 30 -0.95 0.99 -1.10
N VAL A 31 -0.02 1.41 -0.24
CA VAL A 31 1.42 1.38 -0.52
C VAL A 31 2.13 0.58 0.55
N ASP A 32 2.95 -0.37 0.11
CA ASP A 32 3.95 -1.04 0.94
C ASP A 32 5.35 -0.91 0.31
N ALA A 33 6.33 -1.65 0.82
CA ALA A 33 7.71 -1.58 0.34
C ALA A 33 7.89 -2.06 -1.13
N GLY A 34 7.02 -2.94 -1.62
CA GLY A 34 7.12 -3.58 -2.94
C GLY A 34 6.02 -3.22 -3.93
N TYR A 35 4.85 -2.77 -3.47
CA TYR A 35 3.66 -2.60 -4.30
C TYR A 35 2.87 -1.33 -4.00
N VAL A 36 2.26 -0.81 -5.07
CA VAL A 36 1.21 0.22 -5.04
C VAL A 36 -0.07 -0.40 -5.57
N VAL A 37 -1.07 -0.52 -4.72
CA VAL A 37 -2.36 -1.12 -5.02
C VAL A 37 -3.41 -0.02 -5.10
N LEU A 38 -4.11 0.04 -6.24
CA LEU A 38 -5.29 0.86 -6.42
C LEU A 38 -6.53 -0.04 -6.48
N PRO A 39 -7.47 0.08 -5.53
CA PRO A 39 -8.74 -0.65 -5.58
C PRO A 39 -9.51 -0.29 -6.85
N ARG A 40 -9.88 -1.32 -7.61
CA ARG A 40 -10.54 -1.16 -8.91
C ARG A 40 -11.81 -0.31 -8.83
N SER A 41 -12.64 -0.52 -7.80
CA SER A 41 -13.88 0.24 -7.61
C SER A 41 -13.64 1.74 -7.44
N LEU A 42 -12.54 2.14 -6.79
CA LEU A 42 -12.16 3.54 -6.63
C LEU A 42 -11.50 4.11 -7.88
N ALA A 43 -10.67 3.31 -8.57
CA ALA A 43 -10.04 3.72 -9.82
C ALA A 43 -11.08 4.00 -10.92
N GLU A 44 -12.11 3.15 -11.02
CA GLU A 44 -13.20 3.32 -11.98
C GLU A 44 -14.24 4.37 -11.55
N SER A 45 -14.27 4.77 -10.28
CA SER A 45 -15.13 5.88 -9.81
C SER A 45 -14.48 7.26 -9.92
N MET A 46 -13.22 7.34 -10.36
CA MET A 46 -12.53 8.60 -10.60
C MET A 46 -13.29 9.47 -11.63
N PRO A 47 -13.20 10.81 -11.55
CA PRO A 47 -13.70 11.69 -12.62
C PRO A 47 -13.13 11.32 -13.99
N LEU A 48 -13.93 11.49 -15.06
CA LEU A 48 -13.54 11.11 -16.43
C LEU A 48 -12.16 11.66 -16.87
N PRO A 49 -11.79 12.93 -16.60
CA PRO A 49 -10.45 13.41 -16.96
C PRO A 49 -9.31 12.63 -16.29
N TRP A 50 -9.51 12.17 -15.05
CA TRP A 50 -8.52 11.36 -14.33
C TRP A 50 -8.44 9.96 -14.90
N GLN A 51 -9.59 9.35 -15.23
CA GLN A 51 -9.61 8.04 -15.89
C GLN A 51 -8.86 8.09 -17.23
N GLN A 52 -9.04 9.14 -18.03
CA GLN A 52 -8.35 9.30 -19.31
C GLN A 52 -6.83 9.45 -19.13
N GLN A 53 -6.39 10.28 -18.19
CA GLN A 53 -4.97 10.45 -17.89
C GLN A 53 -4.34 9.15 -17.37
N MET A 54 -5.01 8.47 -16.44
CA MET A 54 -4.56 7.20 -15.88
C MET A 54 -4.49 6.10 -16.96
N ALA A 55 -5.51 5.98 -17.81
CA ALA A 55 -5.53 5.01 -18.90
C ALA A 55 -4.36 5.22 -19.87
N HIS A 56 -4.05 6.48 -20.20
CA HIS A 56 -2.91 6.80 -21.04
C HIS A 56 -1.58 6.41 -20.39
N LEU A 57 -1.37 6.79 -19.12
CA LEU A 57 -0.15 6.44 -18.36
C LEU A 57 0.02 4.92 -18.23
N LEU A 58 -1.06 4.18 -17.95
CA LEU A 58 -1.03 2.72 -17.88
C LEU A 58 -0.68 2.10 -19.24
N ALA A 59 -1.16 2.67 -20.35
CA ALA A 59 -0.80 2.21 -21.69
C ALA A 59 0.71 2.36 -21.96
N GLU A 60 1.28 3.54 -21.66
CA GLU A 60 2.72 3.78 -21.80
C GLU A 60 3.54 2.86 -20.88
N PHE A 61 3.09 2.68 -19.64
CA PHE A 61 3.72 1.79 -18.67
C PHE A 61 3.73 0.33 -19.15
N HIS A 62 2.61 -0.18 -19.64
CA HIS A 62 2.54 -1.53 -20.21
C HIS A 62 3.32 -1.67 -21.51
N GLN A 63 3.41 -0.62 -22.34
CA GLN A 63 4.27 -0.64 -23.52
C GLN A 63 5.75 -0.75 -23.13
N ALA A 64 6.19 -0.01 -22.11
CA ALA A 64 7.57 -0.02 -21.64
C ALA A 64 7.95 -1.34 -20.95
N PHE A 65 7.08 -1.87 -20.08
CA PHE A 65 7.38 -3.01 -19.19
C PHE A 65 6.64 -4.30 -19.52
N GLY A 66 5.79 -4.31 -20.56
CA GLY A 66 5.01 -5.49 -20.95
C GLY A 66 5.83 -6.65 -21.52
N HIS A 67 7.12 -6.43 -21.79
CA HIS A 67 8.06 -7.47 -22.18
C HIS A 67 8.46 -8.39 -21.00
N LEU A 68 8.15 -8.02 -19.76
CA LEU A 68 8.40 -8.83 -18.58
C LEU A 68 7.33 -9.94 -18.45
N PRO A 69 7.61 -11.05 -17.74
CA PRO A 69 6.61 -12.08 -17.47
C PRO A 69 5.74 -11.68 -16.28
N TRP A 70 4.63 -10.97 -16.53
CA TRP A 70 3.71 -10.52 -15.50
C TRP A 70 2.91 -11.70 -14.92
N PRO A 71 3.00 -11.98 -13.61
CA PRO A 71 2.13 -12.96 -12.98
C PRO A 71 0.75 -12.38 -12.72
N VAL A 72 -0.21 -13.25 -12.38
CA VAL A 72 -1.46 -12.82 -11.77
C VAL A 72 -1.25 -12.69 -10.27
N TYR A 73 -1.45 -11.49 -9.73
CA TYR A 73 -1.30 -11.23 -8.30
C TYR A 73 -2.61 -11.50 -7.56
N ARG A 74 -2.52 -12.21 -6.43
CA ARG A 74 -3.60 -12.32 -5.45
C ARG A 74 -3.35 -11.29 -4.36
N VAL A 75 -4.17 -10.24 -4.33
CA VAL A 75 -4.10 -9.19 -3.30
C VAL A 75 -5.05 -9.56 -2.16
N VAL A 76 -4.57 -9.44 -0.93
CA VAL A 76 -5.35 -9.70 0.29
C VAL A 76 -5.35 -8.40 1.11
N PRO A 77 -6.53 -7.88 1.50
CA PRO A 77 -6.59 -6.78 2.45
C PRO A 77 -5.99 -7.22 3.77
N SER A 78 -5.07 -6.42 4.31
CA SER A 78 -4.38 -6.78 5.55
C SER A 78 -4.20 -5.56 6.43
N ARG A 79 -4.02 -5.82 7.73
CA ARG A 79 -3.65 -4.81 8.73
C ARG A 79 -2.51 -5.32 9.60
N TYR A 80 -1.75 -4.38 10.16
CA TYR A 80 -0.71 -4.73 11.12
C TYR A 80 -1.32 -5.08 12.46
N GLU A 81 -0.94 -6.23 13.00
CA GLU A 81 -1.26 -6.69 14.34
C GLU A 81 0.00 -7.19 15.03
N ARG A 82 0.03 -7.16 16.37
CA ARG A 82 1.14 -7.71 17.14
C ARG A 82 1.02 -9.22 17.18
N LEU A 83 2.14 -9.92 17.09
CA LEU A 83 2.17 -11.38 17.03
C LEU A 83 1.49 -12.03 18.23
N VAL A 84 1.68 -11.45 19.42
CA VAL A 84 1.10 -11.95 20.68
C VAL A 84 -0.42 -11.79 20.78
N ASP A 85 -1.00 -10.90 19.97
CA ASP A 85 -2.44 -10.61 19.97
C ASP A 85 -3.20 -11.52 18.98
N LEU A 86 -2.49 -12.40 18.26
CA LEU A 86 -3.05 -13.31 17.27
C LEU A 86 -3.51 -14.64 17.90
N ASP A 87 -4.61 -15.16 17.38
CA ASP A 87 -5.03 -16.53 17.63
C ASP A 87 -4.23 -17.56 16.81
N GLU A 88 -4.43 -18.85 17.07
CA GLU A 88 -3.70 -19.94 16.39
C GLU A 88 -3.91 -19.97 14.87
N GLU A 89 -5.12 -19.64 14.40
CA GLU A 89 -5.44 -19.64 12.97
C GLU A 89 -4.71 -18.48 12.27
N GLN A 90 -4.75 -17.30 12.87
CA GLN A 90 -4.03 -16.11 12.40
C GLN A 90 -2.52 -16.30 12.44
N LEU A 91 -1.98 -16.92 13.48
CA LEU A 91 -0.56 -17.29 13.57
C LEU A 91 -0.19 -18.22 12.42
N ALA A 92 -0.97 -19.27 12.18
CA ALA A 92 -0.72 -20.21 11.09
C ALA A 92 -0.74 -19.54 9.71
N GLU A 93 -1.64 -18.58 9.50
CA GLU A 93 -1.75 -17.76 8.29
C GLU A 93 -0.45 -16.99 8.01
N VAL A 94 0.12 -16.33 9.03
CA VAL A 94 1.38 -15.58 8.92
C VAL A 94 2.63 -16.47 9.03
N GLY A 95 2.45 -17.79 9.05
CA GLY A 95 3.55 -18.74 9.12
C GLY A 95 4.25 -18.78 10.48
N CYS A 96 3.52 -18.45 11.54
CA CYS A 96 3.97 -18.55 12.93
C CYS A 96 3.13 -19.60 13.68
N LEU A 97 3.63 -20.01 14.83
CA LEU A 97 2.94 -20.91 15.75
C LEU A 97 3.36 -20.57 17.18
N VAL A 98 2.51 -20.95 18.14
CA VAL A 98 2.78 -20.81 19.57
C VAL A 98 2.80 -22.20 20.20
N GLU A 99 3.83 -22.46 21.00
CA GLU A 99 4.01 -23.71 21.74
C GLU A 99 4.17 -23.40 23.23
N ILE A 100 3.82 -24.37 24.07
CA ILE A 100 4.17 -24.35 25.48
C ILE A 100 5.48 -25.14 25.63
N ASP A 101 6.51 -24.52 26.20
CA ASP A 101 7.78 -25.21 26.46
C ASP A 101 7.73 -26.10 27.72
N GLY A 102 8.85 -26.75 28.02
CA GLY A 102 8.95 -27.67 29.16
C GLY A 102 8.76 -27.01 30.53
N ASP A 103 8.88 -25.68 30.60
CA ASP A 103 8.71 -24.89 31.83
C ASP A 103 7.29 -24.31 31.94
N GLY A 104 6.45 -24.51 30.92
CA GLY A 104 5.08 -24.01 30.87
C GLY A 104 4.94 -22.62 30.23
N GLU A 105 6.02 -22.07 29.67
CA GLU A 105 6.03 -20.74 29.07
C GLU A 105 5.62 -20.79 27.59
N LEU A 106 4.98 -19.70 27.12
CA LEU A 106 4.60 -19.57 25.72
C LEU A 106 5.81 -19.16 24.87
N VAL A 107 6.06 -19.95 23.82
CA VAL A 107 7.15 -19.74 22.87
C VAL A 107 6.59 -19.61 21.47
N TYR A 108 6.83 -18.45 20.85
CA TYR A 108 6.45 -18.21 19.46
C TYR A 108 7.57 -18.67 18.53
N ARG A 109 7.20 -19.36 17.46
CA ARG A 109 8.11 -19.86 16.44
C ARG A 109 7.61 -19.53 15.05
N GLU A 110 8.55 -19.35 14.13
CA GLU A 110 8.24 -19.39 12.71
C GLU A 110 8.02 -20.84 12.26
N ARG A 111 7.39 -21.03 11.10
CA ARG A 111 7.15 -22.35 10.50
C ARG A 111 8.44 -23.16 10.26
N SER A 112 9.60 -22.48 10.21
CA SER A 112 10.93 -23.10 10.16
C SER A 112 11.35 -23.76 11.48
N GLY A 113 10.61 -23.55 12.57
CA GLY A 113 10.95 -23.94 13.94
C GLY A 113 11.81 -22.92 14.69
N GLN A 114 12.24 -21.85 14.02
CA GLN A 114 13.04 -20.79 14.63
C GLN A 114 12.22 -20.03 15.68
N ARG A 115 12.77 -19.90 16.89
CA ARG A 115 12.17 -19.10 17.96
C ARG A 115 12.17 -17.62 17.57
N ILE A 116 11.07 -16.95 17.86
CA ILE A 116 10.91 -15.52 17.68
C ILE A 116 11.27 -14.84 19.01
N ASP A 117 12.28 -13.97 18.98
CA ASP A 117 12.63 -13.13 20.11
C ASP A 117 11.70 -11.91 20.19
N ASN A 118 11.34 -11.49 21.41
CA ASN A 118 10.45 -10.36 21.71
C ASN A 118 9.16 -10.36 20.86
N PRO A 119 8.33 -11.41 20.92
CA PRO A 119 7.10 -11.50 20.12
C PRO A 119 6.14 -10.33 20.36
N GLU A 120 6.22 -9.67 21.51
CA GLU A 120 5.43 -8.50 21.90
C GLU A 120 5.68 -7.26 21.03
N ASP A 121 6.87 -7.15 20.42
CA ASP A 121 7.30 -6.04 19.58
C ASP A 121 7.17 -6.36 18.08
N LYS A 122 6.99 -7.63 17.72
CA LYS A 122 6.88 -8.08 16.33
C LYS A 122 5.48 -7.80 15.80
N GLN A 123 5.39 -6.97 14.76
CA GLN A 123 4.16 -6.74 14.00
C GLN A 123 4.17 -7.54 12.70
N VAL A 124 3.00 -8.08 12.34
CA VAL A 124 2.79 -8.86 11.11
C VAL A 124 1.52 -8.39 10.42
N LEU A 125 1.45 -8.62 9.10
CA LEU A 125 0.24 -8.37 8.32
C LEU A 125 -0.70 -9.56 8.44
N VAL A 126 -1.91 -9.33 8.94
CA VAL A 126 -2.98 -10.33 9.02
C VAL A 126 -4.12 -9.93 8.10
N SER A 127 -4.73 -10.91 7.45
CA SER A 127 -5.92 -10.69 6.63
C SER A 127 -7.03 -9.97 7.40
N CYS A 128 -7.69 -9.03 6.74
CA CYS A 128 -8.84 -8.33 7.29
C CYS A 128 -9.98 -8.26 6.27
N LEU A 129 -11.18 -7.92 6.76
CA LEU A 129 -12.30 -7.62 5.88
C LEU A 129 -11.98 -6.38 5.06
N ASP A 130 -12.22 -6.47 3.74
CA ASP A 130 -12.04 -5.33 2.85
C ASP A 130 -13.11 -4.27 3.16
N PRO A 131 -12.74 -3.08 3.67
CA PRO A 131 -13.70 -2.02 3.91
C PRO A 131 -14.10 -1.30 2.60
N ILE A 132 -13.40 -1.56 1.49
CA ILE A 132 -13.59 -0.86 0.24
C ILE A 132 -14.73 -1.53 -0.54
N PRO A 133 -15.79 -0.79 -0.88
CA PRO A 133 -16.93 -1.38 -1.54
C PRO A 133 -16.56 -1.99 -2.89
N ARG A 134 -17.06 -3.19 -3.16
CA ARG A 134 -16.96 -3.79 -4.48
C ARG A 134 -17.94 -3.10 -5.42
N GLN A 135 -17.50 -2.88 -6.65
CA GLN A 135 -18.31 -2.21 -7.67
C GLN A 135 -19.65 -2.90 -7.94
N GLN A 136 -19.70 -4.23 -7.80
CA GLN A 136 -20.93 -5.03 -7.97
C GLN A 136 -21.93 -4.87 -6.81
N GLU A 137 -21.46 -4.46 -5.63
CA GLU A 137 -22.27 -4.43 -4.40
C GLU A 137 -22.75 -3.02 -4.03
N ALA A 138 -21.97 -1.98 -4.34
CA ALA A 138 -22.22 -0.61 -3.85
C ALA A 138 -22.58 0.44 -4.91
N GLY A 139 -22.49 0.12 -6.21
CA GLY A 139 -22.61 1.14 -7.26
C GLY A 139 -21.47 2.16 -7.21
N HIS A 140 -21.56 3.22 -8.01
CA HIS A 140 -20.54 4.27 -8.10
C HIS A 140 -20.28 4.88 -6.71
N VAL A 141 -19.06 4.72 -6.17
CA VAL A 141 -18.62 5.42 -4.95
C VAL A 141 -18.25 6.84 -5.35
N PRO A 142 -19.06 7.86 -5.01
CA PRO A 142 -18.74 9.23 -5.40
C PRO A 142 -17.46 9.67 -4.67
N PRO A 143 -16.55 10.40 -5.34
CA PRO A 143 -15.42 11.01 -4.66
C PRO A 143 -15.94 11.94 -3.55
N ALA A 144 -15.28 11.93 -2.39
CA ALA A 144 -15.62 12.86 -1.33
C ALA A 144 -15.54 14.30 -1.86
N SER A 145 -16.51 15.14 -1.49
CA SER A 145 -16.44 16.57 -1.72
C SER A 145 -15.12 17.07 -1.13
N SER A 146 -14.33 17.81 -1.91
CA SER A 146 -13.07 18.40 -1.42
C SER A 146 -13.33 19.08 -0.07
N PRO A 147 -12.53 18.81 0.98
CA PRO A 147 -12.70 19.53 2.23
C PRO A 147 -12.56 21.02 1.92
N GLN A 148 -13.60 21.80 2.20
CA GLN A 148 -13.52 23.26 2.16
C GLN A 148 -12.42 23.64 3.14
N ARG A 149 -11.24 24.00 2.61
CA ARG A 149 -10.21 24.69 3.39
C ARG A 149 -10.81 26.05 3.76
N TRP A 150 -11.05 26.25 5.06
CA TRP A 150 -11.35 27.55 5.64
C TRP A 150 -10.03 28.29 5.89
#